data_AF-A0A2D9Z904-F1
#
_entry.id   AF-A0A2D9Z904-F1
#
_cell.length_a   1.000
_cell.length_b   1.000
_cell.length_c   1.000
_cell.angle_alpha   90.00
_cell.angle_beta   90.00
_cell.angle_gamma   90.00
#
_symmetry.space_group_name_H-M   'P 1'
#
loop_
_entity.id
_entity.type
_entity.pdbx_description
1 polymer ?
#
loop_
_entity_poly.entity_id
_entity_poly.type
_entity_poly.pdbx_seq_one_letter_code
_entity_poly.pdbx_strand_id
1 'polypeptide(L)'
;MAKQQQDKEDILREATALVNRIELKIPENSSWEDSVFVGFRRDQSISFFFGGEPVYQFNIRNQFRRGYDRGVLLKAEHGQLVQLRQERENGKLVLLRRVWEETETTEYLESVRMNLAALRDLVRRNLVEIVGAVVEIGTPEELLQQITHWIDQHMDSMEIASVPNVSG
;
A
#
# COMPACT_ATOMS: atom_id res chain seq x y z
N MET A 1 -10.11 -16.06 -12.05
CA MET A 1 -8.77 -15.88 -12.64
C MET A 1 -8.66 -14.50 -13.28
N ALA A 2 -9.45 -14.16 -14.30
CA ALA A 2 -9.34 -12.85 -14.99
C ALA A 2 -9.52 -11.60 -14.11
N LYS A 3 -10.36 -11.64 -13.06
CA LYS A 3 -10.70 -10.42 -12.29
C LYS A 3 -9.88 -10.20 -11.00
N GLN A 4 -9.36 -11.25 -10.34
CA GLN A 4 -8.27 -11.07 -9.36
C GLN A 4 -7.00 -10.56 -10.05
N GLN A 5 -6.75 -11.05 -11.27
CA GLN A 5 -5.73 -10.51 -12.13
C GLN A 5 -6.03 -9.05 -12.49
N GLN A 6 -7.29 -8.70 -12.74
CA GLN A 6 -7.72 -7.32 -12.95
C GLN A 6 -7.55 -6.41 -11.72
N ASP A 7 -7.86 -6.87 -10.51
CA ASP A 7 -7.66 -6.08 -9.28
C ASP A 7 -6.16 -5.84 -9.01
N LYS A 8 -5.34 -6.87 -9.25
CA LYS A 8 -3.88 -6.76 -9.25
C LYS A 8 -3.39 -5.83 -10.36
N GLU A 9 -3.92 -5.94 -11.57
CA GLU A 9 -3.61 -5.05 -12.70
C GLU A 9 -4.03 -3.61 -12.42
N ASP A 10 -5.15 -3.38 -11.74
CA ASP A 10 -5.57 -2.05 -11.32
C ASP A 10 -4.58 -1.46 -10.32
N ILE A 11 -4.12 -2.26 -9.35
CA ILE A 11 -3.05 -1.86 -8.42
C ILE A 11 -1.73 -1.60 -9.16
N LEU A 12 -1.36 -2.41 -10.14
CA LEU A 12 -0.16 -2.22 -10.97
C LEU A 12 -0.30 -0.98 -11.88
N ARG A 13 -1.50 -0.70 -12.40
CA ARG A 13 -1.81 0.56 -13.11
C ARG A 13 -1.73 1.75 -12.16
N GLU A 14 -2.04 1.59 -10.89
CA GLU A 14 -1.81 2.64 -9.91
C GLU A 14 -0.32 2.92 -9.71
N ALA A 15 0.56 1.90 -9.80
CA ALA A 15 2.00 2.10 -9.74
C ALA A 15 2.54 2.96 -10.90
N THR A 16 1.92 2.89 -12.09
CA THR A 16 2.31 3.77 -13.23
C THR A 16 1.84 5.22 -13.08
N ALA A 17 0.83 5.47 -12.25
CA ALA A 17 0.37 6.81 -11.91
C ALA A 17 1.25 7.53 -10.87
N LEU A 18 2.21 6.82 -10.27
CA LEU A 18 3.17 7.40 -9.33
C LEU A 18 4.23 8.15 -10.13
N VAL A 19 4.25 9.47 -9.97
CA VAL A 19 5.17 10.35 -10.70
C VAL A 19 6.52 10.48 -9.99
N ASN A 20 6.50 10.34 -8.67
CA ASN A 20 7.70 10.19 -7.84
C ASN A 20 7.66 8.81 -7.23
N ARG A 21 8.64 7.95 -7.51
CA ARG A 21 8.68 6.58 -6.98
C ARG A 21 10.08 6.06 -6.86
N ILE A 22 10.27 5.14 -5.92
CA ILE A 22 11.53 4.51 -5.62
C ILE A 22 11.32 3.02 -5.43
N GLU A 23 12.26 2.24 -5.95
CA GLU A 23 12.38 0.81 -5.69
C GLU A 23 13.60 0.58 -4.79
N LEU A 24 13.34 -0.08 -3.67
CA LEU A 24 14.31 -0.37 -2.64
C LEU A 24 14.52 -1.88 -2.59
N LYS A 25 15.75 -2.32 -2.80
CA LYS A 25 16.13 -3.69 -2.47
C LYS A 25 16.27 -3.81 -0.95
N ILE A 26 15.62 -4.83 -0.42
CA ILE A 26 15.56 -5.11 1.02
C ILE A 26 16.50 -6.29 1.33
N PRO A 27 17.12 -6.36 2.52
CA PRO A 27 17.93 -7.50 2.92
C PRO A 27 17.15 -8.84 2.86
N GLU A 28 17.79 -9.91 2.38
CA GLU A 28 17.18 -11.25 2.19
C GLU A 28 16.57 -11.86 3.46
N ASN A 29 16.99 -11.40 4.64
CA ASN A 29 16.47 -11.85 5.94
C ASN A 29 15.29 -11.01 6.47
N SER A 30 14.71 -10.15 5.64
CA SER A 30 13.55 -9.33 5.99
C SER A 30 12.23 -10.06 5.71
N SER A 31 11.13 -9.52 6.21
CA SER A 31 9.80 -10.14 6.08
C SER A 31 9.18 -10.05 4.67
N TRP A 32 9.83 -9.40 3.71
CA TRP A 32 9.30 -9.19 2.35
C TRP A 32 10.29 -9.71 1.32
N GLU A 33 9.77 -10.32 0.26
CA GLU A 33 10.58 -10.85 -0.82
C GLU A 33 11.00 -9.72 -1.78
N ASP A 34 12.26 -9.79 -2.20
CA ASP A 34 12.90 -9.00 -3.26
C ASP A 34 13.05 -7.49 -3.03
N SER A 35 11.97 -6.72 -3.18
CA SER A 35 12.01 -5.26 -3.21
C SER A 35 10.73 -4.61 -2.68
N VAL A 36 10.88 -3.38 -2.19
CA VAL A 36 9.78 -2.53 -1.77
C VAL A 36 9.72 -1.34 -2.72
N PHE A 37 8.56 -1.15 -3.33
CA PHE A 37 8.29 -0.01 -4.18
C PHE A 37 7.39 0.98 -3.44
N VAL A 38 7.79 2.25 -3.43
CA VAL A 38 7.01 3.31 -2.79
C VAL A 38 6.92 4.49 -3.72
N GLY A 39 5.79 5.17 -3.77
CA GLY A 39 5.71 6.39 -4.55
C GLY A 39 4.50 7.26 -4.26
N PHE A 40 4.62 8.50 -4.73
CA PHE A 40 3.60 9.53 -4.68
C PHE A 40 2.99 9.76 -6.07
N ARG A 41 1.69 9.98 -6.09
CA ARG A 41 0.99 10.63 -7.20
C ARG A 41 1.23 12.14 -7.16
N ARG A 42 0.84 12.83 -8.24
CA ARG A 42 0.89 14.31 -8.32
C ARG A 42 0.05 15.01 -7.24
N ASP A 43 -0.99 14.35 -6.76
CA ASP A 43 -1.85 14.86 -5.68
C ASP A 43 -1.30 14.60 -4.28
N GLN A 44 -0.06 14.07 -4.18
CA GLN A 44 0.62 13.69 -2.95
C GLN A 44 0.05 12.45 -2.24
N SER A 45 -0.92 11.74 -2.83
CA SER A 45 -1.29 10.42 -2.32
C SER A 45 -0.15 9.43 -2.49
N ILE A 46 0.11 8.62 -1.46
CA ILE A 46 1.23 7.69 -1.40
C ILE A 46 0.74 6.24 -1.46
N SER A 47 1.54 5.37 -2.08
CA SER A 47 1.33 3.93 -2.11
C SER A 47 2.62 3.19 -1.77
N PHE A 48 2.49 2.08 -1.05
CA PHE A 48 3.57 1.15 -0.68
C PHE A 48 3.26 -0.23 -1.24
N PHE A 49 4.23 -0.86 -1.88
CA PHE A 49 4.15 -2.19 -2.45
C PHE A 49 5.32 -3.00 -1.90
N PHE A 50 5.03 -4.02 -1.11
CA PHE A 50 6.03 -4.92 -0.55
C PHE A 50 6.10 -6.15 -1.45
N GLY A 51 6.99 -6.12 -2.44
CA GLY A 51 7.02 -7.11 -3.52
C GLY A 51 5.67 -7.20 -4.24
N GLY A 52 5.08 -8.39 -4.27
CA GLY A 52 3.74 -8.62 -4.85
C GLY A 52 2.58 -8.32 -3.90
N GLU A 53 2.78 -8.52 -2.59
CA GLU A 53 1.85 -8.24 -1.51
C GLU A 53 2.60 -8.24 -0.17
N PRO A 54 2.23 -7.40 0.81
CA PRO A 54 1.05 -6.54 0.79
C PRO A 54 1.24 -5.23 0.01
N VAL A 55 0.12 -4.63 -0.39
CA VAL A 55 0.04 -3.28 -0.98
C VAL A 55 -0.83 -2.40 -0.11
N TYR A 56 -0.38 -1.17 0.15
CA TYR A 56 -1.10 -0.17 0.92
C TYR A 56 -1.21 1.13 0.14
N GLN A 57 -2.40 1.70 0.11
CA GLN A 57 -2.66 2.96 -0.58
C GLN A 57 -3.34 3.93 0.36
N PHE A 58 -2.84 5.15 0.35
CA PHE A 58 -3.34 6.25 1.16
C PHE A 58 -3.92 7.32 0.22
N ASN A 59 -4.84 8.14 0.74
CA ASN A 59 -5.34 9.32 0.03
C ASN A 59 -4.48 10.56 0.36
N ILE A 60 -4.85 11.71 -0.21
CA ILE A 60 -4.18 13.00 0.03
C ILE A 60 -4.28 13.50 1.48
N ARG A 61 -5.16 12.89 2.29
CA ARG A 61 -5.33 13.16 3.72
C ARG A 61 -4.58 12.14 4.58
N ASN A 62 -3.73 11.30 3.97
CA ASN A 62 -2.97 10.24 4.63
C ASN A 62 -3.84 9.14 5.27
N GLN A 63 -5.10 9.03 4.84
CA GLN A 63 -6.00 7.98 5.31
C GLN A 63 -5.87 6.74 4.43
N PHE A 64 -5.88 5.57 5.04
CA PHE A 64 -5.87 4.28 4.35
C PHE A 64 -7.13 4.16 3.49
N ARG A 65 -6.97 3.95 2.18
CA ARG A 65 -8.10 3.87 1.23
C ARG A 65 -8.24 2.51 0.58
N ARG A 66 -7.13 1.81 0.32
CA ARG A 66 -7.13 0.49 -0.32
C ARG A 66 -5.91 -0.30 0.14
N GLY A 67 -6.06 -1.63 0.16
CA GLY A 67 -4.93 -2.53 0.27
C GLY A 67 -5.18 -3.85 -0.43
N TYR A 68 -4.10 -4.57 -0.70
CA TYR A 68 -4.16 -5.93 -1.21
C TYR A 68 -3.21 -6.79 -0.39
N ASP A 69 -3.76 -7.80 0.26
CA ASP A 69 -3.03 -8.67 1.16
C ASP A 69 -3.66 -10.07 1.13
N ARG A 70 -2.85 -11.13 1.14
CA ARG A 70 -3.30 -12.54 1.14
C ARG A 70 -4.38 -12.82 0.09
N GLY A 71 -4.21 -12.27 -1.11
CA GLY A 71 -5.14 -12.46 -2.22
C GLY A 71 -6.52 -11.78 -2.06
N VAL A 72 -6.69 -10.90 -1.08
CA VAL A 72 -7.94 -10.16 -0.85
C VAL A 72 -7.76 -8.67 -1.09
N LEU A 73 -8.74 -8.05 -1.75
CA LEU A 73 -8.78 -6.61 -1.93
C LEU A 73 -9.55 -5.99 -0.77
N LEU A 74 -8.92 -5.03 -0.10
CA LEU A 74 -9.52 -4.21 0.93
C LEU A 74 -9.70 -2.80 0.39
N LYS A 75 -10.85 -2.22 0.71
CA LYS A 75 -11.15 -0.85 0.34
C LYS A 75 -11.92 -0.15 1.45
N ALA A 76 -11.67 1.13 1.59
CA ALA A 76 -12.35 1.98 2.54
C ALA A 76 -13.73 2.37 2.00
N GLU A 77 -14.78 2.17 2.80
CA GLU A 77 -16.14 2.62 2.53
C GLU A 77 -16.74 3.16 3.82
N HIS A 78 -17.12 4.44 3.82
CA HIS A 78 -17.72 5.13 4.97
C HIS A 78 -16.91 5.00 6.28
N GLY A 79 -15.57 5.00 6.19
CA GLY A 79 -14.69 4.88 7.35
C GLY A 79 -14.47 3.44 7.84
N GLN A 80 -14.99 2.44 7.11
CA GLN A 80 -14.79 1.02 7.42
C GLN A 80 -13.99 0.33 6.32
N LEU A 81 -13.32 -0.77 6.67
CA LEU A 81 -12.72 -1.65 5.66
C LEU A 81 -13.76 -2.64 5.14
N VAL A 82 -13.80 -2.75 3.83
CA VAL A 82 -14.63 -3.71 3.12
C VAL A 82 -13.72 -4.63 2.33
N GLN A 83 -13.83 -5.90 2.63
CA GLN A 83 -13.19 -6.97 1.90
C GLN A 83 -14.00 -7.36 0.67
N LEU A 84 -13.30 -7.43 -0.46
CA LEU A 84 -13.79 -8.00 -1.70
C LEU A 84 -12.98 -9.26 -2.00
N ARG A 85 -13.67 -10.40 -2.09
CA ARG A 85 -13.06 -11.68 -2.48
C ARG A 85 -13.94 -12.38 -3.50
N GLN A 86 -13.30 -13.06 -4.45
CA GLN A 86 -14.01 -13.88 -5.43
C GLN A 86 -14.04 -15.33 -4.96
N GLU A 87 -15.20 -15.95 -5.02
CA GLU A 87 -15.36 -17.38 -4.81
C GLU A 87 -16.06 -18.03 -5.99
N ARG A 88 -15.81 -19.32 -6.18
CA ARG A 88 -16.57 -20.14 -7.11
C ARG A 88 -17.70 -20.81 -6.33
N GLU A 89 -18.92 -20.39 -6.60
CA GLU A 89 -20.12 -21.00 -6.05
C GLU A 89 -20.90 -21.64 -7.20
N ASN A 90 -21.11 -22.96 -7.13
CA ASN A 90 -21.82 -23.74 -8.16
C ASN A 90 -21.29 -23.51 -9.59
N GLY A 91 -19.96 -23.42 -9.74
CA GLY A 91 -19.30 -23.18 -11.03
C GLY A 91 -19.36 -21.74 -11.53
N LYS A 92 -20.08 -20.84 -10.84
CA LYS A 92 -20.15 -19.40 -11.15
C LYS A 92 -19.20 -18.63 -10.25
N LEU A 93 -18.63 -17.56 -10.79
CA LEU A 93 -17.76 -16.67 -10.04
C LEU A 93 -18.61 -15.61 -9.34
N VAL A 94 -18.62 -15.60 -8.02
CA VAL A 94 -19.39 -14.68 -7.19
C VAL A 94 -18.42 -13.73 -6.50
N LEU A 95 -18.77 -12.44 -6.47
CA LEU A 95 -18.03 -11.43 -5.71
C LEU A 95 -18.64 -11.34 -4.32
N LEU A 96 -17.90 -11.82 -3.32
CA LEU A 96 -18.29 -11.70 -1.92
C LEU A 96 -17.76 -10.37 -1.39
N ARG A 97 -18.70 -9.57 -0.87
CA ARG A 97 -18.42 -8.33 -0.15
C ARG A 97 -18.68 -8.58 1.34
N ARG A 98 -17.70 -8.28 2.18
CA ARG A 98 -17.81 -8.38 3.64
C ARG A 98 -17.26 -7.11 4.28
N VAL A 99 -18.05 -6.42 5.08
CA VAL A 99 -17.56 -5.35 5.95
C VAL A 99 -16.77 -6.02 7.07
N TRP A 100 -15.57 -5.53 7.34
CA TRP A 100 -14.78 -6.02 8.47
C TRP A 100 -15.28 -5.45 9.78
N GLU A 101 -15.21 -6.28 10.80
CA GLU A 101 -15.47 -5.85 12.16
C GLU A 101 -14.33 -4.95 12.67
N GLU A 102 -14.57 -4.24 13.76
CA GLU A 102 -13.60 -3.31 14.36
C GLU A 102 -12.30 -4.02 14.78
N THR A 103 -12.39 -5.26 15.27
CA THR A 103 -11.22 -6.05 15.66
C THR A 103 -10.37 -6.45 14.46
N GLU A 104 -10.98 -7.01 13.40
CA GLU A 104 -10.27 -7.37 12.15
C GLU A 104 -9.59 -6.14 11.54
N THR A 105 -10.29 -5.00 11.57
CA THR A 105 -9.78 -3.73 11.09
C THR A 105 -8.58 -3.24 11.90
N THR A 106 -8.68 -3.29 13.23
CA THR A 106 -7.60 -2.87 14.13
C THR A 106 -6.36 -3.75 13.96
N GLU A 107 -6.52 -5.07 13.95
CA GLU A 107 -5.43 -6.02 13.73
C GLU A 107 -4.73 -5.79 12.39
N TYR A 108 -5.51 -5.50 11.34
CA TYR A 108 -4.93 -5.21 10.04
C TYR A 108 -4.17 -3.89 10.03
N LEU A 109 -4.71 -2.80 10.58
CA LEU A 109 -4.01 -1.53 10.65
C LEU A 109 -2.73 -1.62 11.51
N GLU A 110 -2.73 -2.43 12.57
CA GLU A 110 -1.50 -2.76 13.31
C GLU A 110 -0.47 -3.45 12.41
N SER A 111 -0.88 -4.40 11.57
CA SER A 111 0.03 -5.04 10.61
C SER A 111 0.59 -4.04 9.59
N VAL A 112 -0.22 -3.08 9.11
CA VAL A 112 0.24 -1.99 8.24
C VAL A 112 1.27 -1.14 8.96
N ARG A 113 1.01 -0.72 10.20
CA ARG A 113 1.94 0.06 11.03
C ARG A 113 3.26 -0.67 11.23
N MET A 114 3.21 -1.97 11.56
CA MET A 114 4.40 -2.79 11.73
C MET A 114 5.24 -2.87 10.45
N ASN A 115 4.61 -3.05 9.29
CA ASN A 115 5.32 -3.10 8.02
C ASN A 115 5.98 -1.76 7.65
N LEU A 116 5.25 -0.65 7.82
CA LEU A 116 5.79 0.69 7.60
C LEU A 116 6.92 1.02 8.57
N ALA A 117 6.78 0.66 9.85
CA ALA A 117 7.82 0.83 10.87
C ALA A 117 9.09 0.06 10.52
N ALA A 118 8.95 -1.20 10.11
CA ALA A 118 10.08 -2.03 9.70
C ALA A 118 10.79 -1.44 8.47
N LEU A 119 10.05 -0.94 7.47
CA LEU A 119 10.65 -0.30 6.30
C LEU A 119 11.44 0.95 6.71
N ARG A 120 10.83 1.81 7.52
CA ARG A 120 11.46 3.02 8.06
C ARG A 120 12.75 2.68 8.81
N ASP A 121 12.73 1.63 9.63
CA ASP A 121 13.89 1.23 10.43
C ASP A 121 15.03 0.70 9.57
N LEU A 122 14.74 -0.04 8.48
CA LEU A 122 15.74 -0.45 7.50
C LEU A 122 16.37 0.76 6.80
N VAL A 123 15.55 1.72 6.37
CA VAL A 123 16.01 2.96 5.73
C VAL A 123 16.93 3.75 6.67
N ARG A 124 16.51 3.96 7.93
CA ARG A 124 17.30 4.70 8.94
C ARG A 124 18.62 4.02 9.30
N ARG A 125 18.68 2.69 9.22
CA ARG A 125 19.89 1.91 9.45
C ARG A 125 20.77 1.80 8.20
N ASN A 126 20.39 2.44 7.09
CA ASN A 126 21.04 2.33 5.78
C ASN A 126 21.21 0.88 5.32
N LEU A 127 20.17 0.05 5.54
CA LEU A 127 20.15 -1.36 5.16
C LEU A 127 19.42 -1.62 3.83
N VAL A 128 18.92 -0.58 3.18
CA VAL A 128 18.27 -0.67 1.87
C VAL A 128 19.19 -0.16 0.78
N GLU A 129 19.02 -0.68 -0.42
CA GLU A 129 19.70 -0.19 -1.63
C GLU A 129 18.66 0.37 -2.60
N ILE A 130 18.90 1.57 -3.13
CA ILE A 130 18.05 2.15 -4.18
C ILE A 130 18.42 1.46 -5.50
N VAL A 131 17.52 0.62 -6.02
CA VAL A 131 17.75 -0.10 -7.28
C VAL A 131 17.08 0.58 -8.49
N GLY A 132 16.11 1.45 -8.23
CA GLY A 132 15.46 2.25 -9.26
C GLY A 132 14.72 3.44 -8.66
N ALA A 133 14.65 4.55 -9.41
CA ALA A 133 13.89 5.72 -9.00
C ALA A 133 13.40 6.53 -10.20
N VAL A 134 12.24 7.15 -10.05
CA VAL A 134 11.76 8.23 -10.92
C VAL A 134 11.36 9.39 -10.03
N VAL A 135 11.94 10.56 -10.27
CA VAL A 135 11.71 11.80 -9.52
C VAL A 135 11.46 12.92 -10.52
N GLU A 136 10.34 13.63 -10.39
CA GLU A 136 10.04 14.82 -11.20
C GLU A 136 10.93 16.01 -10.78
N ILE A 137 11.25 16.13 -9.49
CA ILE A 137 12.08 17.19 -8.91
C ILE A 137 12.93 16.60 -7.77
N GLY A 138 14.20 17.01 -7.68
CA GLY A 138 15.11 16.59 -6.62
C GLY A 138 15.87 15.30 -6.93
N THR A 139 16.22 14.56 -5.88
CA THR A 139 17.04 13.35 -5.92
C THR A 139 16.29 12.14 -5.35
N PRO A 140 16.68 10.90 -5.73
CA PRO A 140 16.15 9.69 -5.10
C PRO A 140 16.30 9.68 -3.57
N GLU A 141 17.40 10.22 -3.05
CA GLU A 141 17.68 10.31 -1.61
C GLU A 141 16.71 11.27 -0.91
N GLU A 142 16.38 12.41 -1.51
CA GLU A 142 15.36 13.33 -1.00
C GLU A 142 13.97 12.70 -1.01
N LEU A 143 13.64 11.93 -2.06
CA LEU A 143 12.39 11.15 -2.10
C LEU A 143 12.35 10.10 -0.99
N LEU A 144 13.45 9.39 -0.74
CA LEU A 144 13.55 8.41 0.34
C LEU A 144 13.38 9.06 1.73
N GLN A 145 13.94 10.26 1.92
CA GLN A 145 13.73 11.07 3.13
C GLN A 145 12.27 11.49 3.26
N GLN A 146 11.64 11.95 2.18
CA GLN A 146 10.22 12.32 2.16
C GLN A 146 9.32 11.14 2.56
N ILE A 147 9.60 9.94 2.05
CA ILE A 147 8.86 8.71 2.41
C ILE A 147 9.01 8.40 3.90
N THR A 148 10.25 8.41 4.41
CA THR A 148 10.53 8.14 5.82
C THR A 148 9.84 9.15 6.73
N HIS A 149 9.88 10.43 6.36
CA HIS A 149 9.21 11.51 7.06
C HIS A 149 7.68 11.33 7.06
N TRP A 150 7.11 10.94 5.93
CA TRP A 150 5.68 10.63 5.83
C TRP A 150 5.29 9.50 6.78
N ILE A 151 6.08 8.42 6.85
CA ILE A 151 5.83 7.31 7.78
C ILE A 151 5.83 7.84 9.23
N ASP A 152 6.85 8.61 9.62
CA ASP A 152 6.97 9.16 10.97
C ASP A 152 5.81 10.07 11.38
N GLN A 153 5.26 10.84 10.44
CA GLN A 153 4.19 11.79 10.73
C GLN A 153 2.80 11.16 10.80
N HIS A 154 2.57 10.05 10.09
CA HIS A 154 1.21 9.58 9.82
C HIS A 154 0.90 8.16 10.26
N MET A 155 1.92 7.34 10.60
CA MET A 155 1.69 5.94 10.96
C MET A 155 0.85 5.77 12.24
N ASP A 156 1.08 6.61 13.25
CA ASP A 156 0.44 6.47 14.57
C ASP A 156 -1.02 6.94 14.55
N SER A 157 -1.34 7.96 13.75
CA SER A 157 -2.69 8.52 13.61
C SER A 157 -3.42 8.01 12.35
N MET A 158 -3.12 6.79 11.91
CA MET A 158 -3.70 6.23 10.70
C MET A 158 -5.22 6.04 10.84
N GLU A 159 -5.97 6.68 9.94
CA GLU A 159 -7.43 6.57 9.82
C GLU A 159 -7.83 5.87 8.52
N ILE A 160 -9.06 5.37 8.47
CA ILE A 160 -9.66 4.80 7.26
C ILE A 160 -10.41 5.89 6.50
N ALA A 161 -10.20 5.95 5.19
CA ALA A 161 -10.87 6.92 4.34
C ALA A 161 -12.40 6.69 4.28
N SER A 162 -13.16 7.74 3.94
CA SER A 162 -14.60 7.59 3.69
C SER A 162 -14.91 6.95 2.33
N VAL A 163 -13.98 7.05 1.37
CA VAL A 163 -14.10 6.53 0.00
C VAL A 163 -12.79 5.89 -0.45
N PRO A 164 -12.84 4.91 -1.36
CA PRO A 164 -11.63 4.17 -1.77
C PRO A 164 -10.81 4.89 -2.85
N ASN A 165 -11.42 5.87 -3.51
CA ASN A 165 -10.80 6.65 -4.57
C ASN A 165 -10.06 7.85 -3.97
N VAL A 166 -8.96 8.23 -4.60
CA VAL A 166 -8.37 9.56 -4.41
C VAL A 166 -9.37 10.56 -4.96
N SER A 167 -10.18 11.17 -4.09
CA SER A 167 -11.01 12.30 -4.46
C SER A 167 -10.10 13.43 -4.90
N GLY A 168 -10.18 13.81 -6.18
CA GLY A 168 -9.89 15.18 -6.61
C GLY A 168 -11.03 16.10 -6.21
#